data_AF-L7TZY9-F1
#
_entry.id   AF-L7TZY9-F1
#
_cell.length_a   1.000
_cell.length_b   1.000
_cell.length_c   1.000
_cell.angle_alpha   90.00
_cell.angle_beta   90.00
_cell.angle_gamma   90.00
#
_symmetry.space_group_name_H-M   'P 1'
#
loop_
_entity.id
_entity.type
_entity.pdbx_description
1 polymer ?
#
loop_
_entity_poly.entity_id
_entity_poly.type
_entity_poly.pdbx_seq_one_letter_code
_entity_poly.pdbx_strand_id
1 'polypeptide(L)'
;MGLAACRSHKAEVCPSVQALVMEELRMTDAFRDKIRDPHSMNRAAARLTVLSAKLRSLAIRDAELQRAVLLYGTHLGVLAEAYVRAARTQEHPEQSWSEEDDGHVGPGIPLSLYERDVNQARSAVTRQCSSP
;
A
#
# COMPACT_ATOMS: atom_id res chain seq x y z
N MET A 1 1.14 22.21 29.81
CA MET A 1 0.42 22.71 28.61
C MET A 1 0.82 21.95 27.33
N GLY A 2 0.86 20.60 27.34
CA GLY A 2 1.40 19.82 26.20
C GLY A 2 0.36 19.07 25.33
N LEU A 3 -0.81 18.75 25.88
CA LEU A 3 -1.81 17.91 25.20
C LEU A 3 -2.57 18.63 24.08
N ALA A 4 -2.80 19.95 24.21
CA ALA A 4 -3.53 20.73 23.21
C ALA A 4 -2.72 20.95 21.91
N ALA A 5 -1.41 21.12 22.01
CA ALA A 5 -0.53 21.32 20.84
C ALA A 5 -0.41 20.04 20.01
N CYS A 6 -0.24 18.87 20.65
CA CYS A 6 -0.23 17.58 19.96
C CYS A 6 -1.56 17.28 19.25
N ARG A 7 -2.70 17.62 19.87
CA ARG A 7 -4.03 17.50 19.24
C ARG A 7 -4.19 18.35 17.99
N SER A 8 -3.69 19.59 18.01
CA SER A 8 -3.80 20.51 16.86
C SER A 8 -2.98 20.01 15.65
N HIS A 9 -1.77 19.48 15.87
CA HIS A 9 -0.92 19.02 14.77
C HIS A 9 -1.37 17.69 14.16
N LYS A 10 -1.97 16.80 14.95
CA LYS A 10 -2.56 15.56 14.42
C LYS A 10 -3.73 15.87 13.48
N ALA A 11 -4.55 16.88 13.83
CA ALA A 11 -5.66 17.37 13.01
C ALA A 11 -5.21 18.00 11.68
N GLU A 12 -4.02 18.59 11.59
CA GLU A 12 -3.48 19.17 10.35
C GLU A 12 -2.93 18.11 9.40
N VAL A 13 -2.28 17.05 9.92
CA VAL A 13 -1.59 16.05 9.11
C VAL A 13 -2.53 14.92 8.66
N CYS A 14 -3.49 14.53 9.49
CA CYS A 14 -4.40 13.42 9.20
C CYS A 14 -5.23 13.58 7.92
N PRO A 15 -5.75 14.77 7.55
CA PRO A 15 -6.44 14.96 6.27
C PRO A 15 -5.55 14.63 5.07
N SER A 16 -4.26 15.01 5.11
CA SER A 16 -3.30 14.72 4.05
C SER A 16 -3.00 13.22 3.94
N VAL A 17 -2.82 12.56 5.09
CA VAL A 17 -2.61 11.11 5.14
C VAL A 17 -3.85 10.35 4.63
N GLN A 18 -5.05 10.77 5.06
CA GLN A 18 -6.32 10.16 4.62
C GLN A 18 -6.58 10.38 3.13
N ALA A 19 -6.19 11.53 2.57
CA ALA A 19 -6.28 11.77 1.13
C ALA A 19 -5.42 10.76 0.33
N LEU A 20 -4.22 10.45 0.82
CA LEU A 20 -3.34 9.44 0.20
C LEU A 20 -3.90 8.01 0.35
N VAL A 21 -4.52 7.69 1.49
CA VAL A 21 -5.23 6.41 1.68
C VAL A 21 -6.40 6.26 0.70
N MET A 22 -7.16 7.34 0.48
CA MET A 22 -8.26 7.34 -0.51
C MET A 22 -7.75 7.28 -1.96
N GLU A 23 -6.58 7.87 -2.25
CA GLU A 23 -5.91 7.70 -3.54
C GLU A 23 -5.59 6.22 -3.78
N GLU A 24 -5.03 5.52 -2.79
CA GLU A 24 -4.79 4.07 -2.88
C GLU A 24 -6.07 3.28 -3.16
N LEU A 25 -7.10 3.46 -2.33
CA LEU A 25 -8.38 2.73 -2.44
C LEU A 25 -8.99 2.85 -3.85
N ARG A 26 -9.03 4.07 -4.39
CA ARG A 26 -9.58 4.30 -5.74
C ARG A 26 -8.76 3.57 -6.81
N MET A 27 -7.45 3.46 -6.63
CA MET A 27 -6.58 2.77 -7.58
C MET A 27 -6.73 1.25 -7.46
N THR A 28 -6.76 0.70 -6.25
CA THR A 28 -6.86 -0.73 -6.01
C THR A 28 -8.23 -1.27 -6.40
N ASP A 29 -9.31 -0.54 -6.11
CA ASP A 29 -10.67 -0.91 -6.55
C ASP A 29 -10.80 -0.93 -8.08
N ALA A 30 -10.29 0.10 -8.76
CA ALA A 30 -10.33 0.17 -10.23
C ALA A 30 -9.41 -0.85 -10.92
N PHE A 31 -8.46 -1.42 -10.17
CA PHE A 31 -7.47 -2.37 -10.65
C PHE A 31 -7.89 -3.83 -10.46
N ARG A 32 -8.79 -4.13 -9.51
CA ARG A 32 -9.17 -5.50 -9.14
C ARG A 32 -9.63 -6.35 -10.33
N ASP A 33 -10.35 -5.76 -11.27
CA ASP A 33 -10.82 -6.45 -12.48
C ASP A 33 -9.75 -6.63 -13.57
N LYS A 34 -8.59 -5.97 -13.43
CA LYS A 34 -7.49 -5.93 -14.41
C LYS A 34 -6.23 -6.65 -13.92
N ILE A 35 -6.35 -7.43 -12.85
CA ILE A 35 -5.26 -8.17 -12.22
C ILE A 35 -4.76 -9.36 -13.04
N ARG A 36 -5.24 -9.54 -14.28
CA ARG A 36 -4.75 -10.53 -15.26
C ARG A 36 -4.05 -9.90 -16.46
N ASP A 37 -3.92 -8.56 -16.48
CA ASP A 37 -3.22 -7.82 -17.51
C ASP A 37 -1.86 -7.33 -16.97
N PRO A 38 -0.72 -7.88 -17.45
CA PRO A 38 0.62 -7.49 -16.99
C PRO A 38 0.90 -5.99 -17.14
N HIS A 39 0.37 -5.36 -18.19
CA HIS A 39 0.55 -3.93 -18.39
C HIS A 39 -0.18 -3.11 -17.32
N SER A 40 -1.40 -3.53 -16.94
CA SER A 40 -2.14 -2.93 -15.83
C SER A 40 -1.47 -3.17 -14.49
N MET A 41 -0.90 -4.36 -14.24
CA MET A 41 -0.10 -4.63 -13.03
C MET A 41 1.10 -3.71 -12.91
N ASN A 42 1.89 -3.56 -13.99
CA ASN A 42 3.05 -2.68 -14.01
C ASN A 42 2.67 -1.21 -13.76
N ARG A 43 1.55 -0.75 -14.31
CA ARG A 43 1.01 0.60 -14.03
C ARG A 43 0.55 0.76 -12.58
N ALA A 44 -0.13 -0.24 -12.03
CA ALA A 44 -0.55 -0.23 -10.62
C ALA A 44 0.67 -0.20 -9.69
N ALA A 45 1.68 -1.03 -9.96
CA ALA A 45 2.94 -1.05 -9.23
C ALA A 45 3.63 0.32 -9.23
N ALA A 46 3.81 0.95 -10.40
CA ALA A 46 4.44 2.26 -10.50
C ALA A 46 3.72 3.32 -9.65
N ARG A 47 2.38 3.30 -9.65
CA ARG A 47 1.58 4.23 -8.82
C ARG A 47 1.73 3.94 -7.33
N LEU A 48 1.71 2.66 -6.93
CA LEU A 48 1.93 2.26 -5.54
C LEU A 48 3.34 2.65 -5.05
N THR A 49 4.37 2.55 -5.91
CA THR A 49 5.72 3.01 -5.60
C THR A 49 5.75 4.52 -5.34
N VAL A 50 5.08 5.32 -6.18
CA VAL A 50 4.97 6.76 -5.97
C VAL A 50 4.23 7.08 -4.67
N LEU A 51 3.14 6.38 -4.37
CA LEU A 51 2.38 6.59 -3.16
C LEU A 51 3.16 6.21 -1.89
N SER A 52 3.88 5.09 -1.94
CA SER A 52 4.81 4.65 -0.89
C SER A 52 5.85 5.74 -0.60
N ALA A 53 6.46 6.30 -1.65
CA ALA A 53 7.44 7.38 -1.50
C ALA A 53 6.82 8.64 -0.89
N LYS A 54 5.64 9.07 -1.36
CA LYS A 54 4.90 10.21 -0.79
C LYS A 54 4.66 10.01 0.71
N LEU A 55 4.09 8.87 1.12
CA LEU A 55 3.81 8.57 2.53
C LEU A 55 5.07 8.57 3.39
N ARG A 56 6.16 7.97 2.90
CA ARG A 56 7.44 7.92 3.63
C ARG A 56 8.14 9.28 3.72
N SER A 57 7.82 10.21 2.84
CA SER A 57 8.37 11.58 2.83
C SER A 57 7.59 12.57 3.72
N LEU A 58 6.42 12.18 4.24
CA LEU A 58 5.61 13.08 5.07
C LEU A 58 6.33 13.43 6.38
N ALA A 59 6.43 14.73 6.65
CA ALA A 59 6.94 15.25 7.90
C ALA A 59 5.86 15.15 8.99
N ILE A 60 5.82 14.01 9.70
CA ILE A 60 4.86 13.74 10.77
C ILE A 60 5.56 13.86 12.12
N ARG A 61 5.09 14.75 12.99
CA ARG A 61 5.67 14.99 14.33
C ARG A 61 5.20 13.99 15.38
N ASP A 62 3.99 13.46 15.21
CA ASP A 62 3.42 12.43 16.11
C ASP A 62 4.09 11.08 15.80
N ALA A 63 4.82 10.53 16.79
CA ALA A 63 5.65 9.35 16.59
C ALA A 63 4.83 8.08 16.26
N GLU A 64 3.63 7.95 16.82
CA GLU A 64 2.78 6.79 16.55
C GLU A 64 2.17 6.84 15.15
N LEU A 65 1.67 8.01 14.75
CA LEU A 65 1.17 8.25 13.40
C LEU A 65 2.30 8.13 12.38
N GLN A 66 3.48 8.67 12.67
CA GLN A 66 4.65 8.55 11.80
C GLN A 66 4.99 7.08 11.59
N ARG A 67 5.07 6.28 12.66
CA ARG A 67 5.34 4.84 12.57
C ARG A 67 4.27 4.11 11.77
N ALA A 68 2.99 4.42 11.98
CA ALA A 68 1.89 3.80 11.25
C ALA A 68 1.94 4.15 9.74
N VAL A 69 2.21 5.41 9.40
CA VAL A 69 2.34 5.87 8.01
C VAL A 69 3.57 5.29 7.32
N LEU A 70 4.71 5.21 8.01
CA LEU A 70 5.91 4.56 7.48
C LEU A 70 5.69 3.07 7.22
N LEU A 71 5.01 2.38 8.14
CA LEU A 71 4.68 0.97 7.98
C LEU A 71 3.73 0.77 6.79
N TYR A 72 2.69 1.59 6.67
CA TYR A 72 1.77 1.56 5.54
C TYR A 72 2.48 1.82 4.20
N GLY A 73 3.32 2.87 4.13
CA GLY A 73 4.13 3.13 2.94
C GLY A 73 5.07 1.97 2.60
N THR A 74 5.64 1.30 3.60
CA THR A 74 6.49 0.12 3.37
C THR A 74 5.70 -1.03 2.75
N HIS A 75 4.52 -1.36 3.30
CA HIS A 75 3.67 -2.42 2.74
C HIS A 75 3.17 -2.10 1.33
N LEU A 76 2.88 -0.84 1.01
CA LEU A 76 2.56 -0.43 -0.36
C LEU A 76 3.74 -0.65 -1.32
N GLY A 77 4.97 -0.41 -0.86
CA GLY A 77 6.18 -0.69 -1.64
C GLY A 77 6.34 -2.19 -1.91
N VAL A 78 6.13 -3.03 -0.90
CA VAL A 78 6.17 -4.49 -1.05
C VAL A 78 5.07 -4.99 -1.99
N LEU A 79 3.84 -4.46 -1.89
CA LEU A 79 2.76 -4.79 -2.82
C LEU A 79 3.09 -4.39 -4.26
N ALA A 80 3.72 -3.22 -4.45
CA ALA A 80 4.17 -2.78 -5.77
C ALA A 80 5.18 -3.77 -6.38
N GLU A 81 6.17 -4.21 -5.61
CA GLU A 81 7.13 -5.23 -6.07
C GLU A 81 6.44 -6.56 -6.37
N ALA A 82 5.45 -6.95 -5.57
CA ALA A 82 4.67 -8.15 -5.79
C ALA A 82 3.91 -8.10 -7.13
N TYR A 83 3.29 -6.96 -7.46
CA TYR A 83 2.65 -6.74 -8.76
C TYR A 83 3.65 -6.80 -9.92
N VAL A 84 4.86 -6.23 -9.78
CA VAL A 84 5.90 -6.35 -10.82
C VAL A 84 6.32 -7.81 -11.04
N ARG A 85 6.47 -8.58 -9.95
CA ARG A 85 6.79 -10.01 -10.05
C ARG A 85 5.68 -10.78 -10.73
N ALA A 86 4.42 -10.60 -10.33
CA ALA A 86 3.28 -11.22 -11.00
C ALA A 86 3.21 -10.86 -12.49
N ALA A 87 3.42 -9.59 -12.85
CA ALA A 87 3.41 -9.16 -14.24
C ALA A 87 4.46 -9.91 -15.08
N ARG A 88 5.69 -10.03 -14.56
CA ARG A 88 6.78 -10.77 -15.21
C ARG A 88 6.48 -12.26 -15.36
N THR A 89 5.91 -12.87 -14.32
CA THR A 89 5.49 -14.28 -14.36
C THR A 89 4.44 -14.51 -15.44
N GLN A 90 3.48 -13.58 -15.59
CA GLN A 90 2.44 -13.67 -16.62
C GLN A 90 2.96 -13.37 -18.03
N GLU A 91 3.98 -12.52 -18.18
CA GLU A 91 4.65 -12.25 -19.47
C GLU A 91 5.50 -13.45 -19.94
N HIS A 92 6.01 -14.26 -19.02
CA HIS A 92 6.87 -15.42 -19.30
C HIS A 92 6.42 -16.68 -18.52
N PRO A 93 5.23 -17.22 -18.81
CA PRO A 93 4.67 -18.33 -18.05
C PRO A 93 5.51 -19.61 -18.19
N GLU A 94 6.20 -19.80 -19.32
CA GLU A 94 7.09 -20.95 -19.55
C GLU A 94 8.37 -20.96 -18.68
N GLN A 95 8.71 -19.85 -18.03
CA GLN A 95 9.83 -19.75 -17.08
C GLN A 95 9.36 -19.90 -15.62
N SER A 96 8.05 -19.98 -15.40
CA SER A 96 7.42 -20.10 -14.09
C SER A 96 7.21 -21.56 -13.71
N TRP A 97 8.08 -22.09 -12.85
CA TRP A 97 7.95 -23.44 -12.29
C TRP A 97 6.89 -23.45 -11.18
N SER A 98 5.60 -23.37 -11.55
CA SER A 98 4.49 -24.01 -10.81
C SER A 98 3.19 -23.82 -11.57
N GLU A 99 2.56 -24.95 -11.93
CA GLU A 99 1.15 -25.02 -12.28
C GLU A 99 0.32 -24.57 -11.07
N GLU A 100 -0.24 -23.37 -11.13
CA GLU A 100 -1.44 -22.85 -10.44
C GLU A 100 -1.36 -21.31 -10.45
N ASP A 101 -1.83 -20.72 -11.55
CA ASP A 101 -1.91 -19.27 -11.78
C ASP A 101 -3.09 -18.65 -10.98
N ASP A 102 -3.12 -18.93 -9.68
CA ASP A 102 -4.16 -18.53 -8.72
C ASP A 102 -3.89 -17.15 -8.07
N GLY A 103 -3.13 -16.29 -8.76
CA GLY A 103 -2.74 -14.97 -8.22
C GLY A 103 -1.56 -15.04 -7.25
N HIS A 104 -0.60 -15.93 -7.51
CA HIS A 104 0.66 -16.03 -6.76
C HIS A 104 1.74 -15.11 -7.38
N VAL A 105 2.61 -14.54 -6.56
CA VAL A 105 3.73 -13.66 -6.98
C VAL A 105 5.10 -14.35 -6.90
N GLY A 106 5.09 -15.67 -6.80
CA GLY A 106 6.22 -16.56 -6.57
C GLY A 106 5.77 -17.88 -5.91
N PRO A 107 6.69 -18.80 -5.61
CA PRO A 107 6.34 -20.13 -5.09
C PRO A 107 5.54 -20.04 -3.77
N GLY A 108 4.25 -20.37 -3.82
CA GLY A 108 3.37 -20.49 -2.64
C GLY A 108 3.04 -19.17 -1.92
N ILE A 109 3.33 -18.00 -2.48
CA ILE A 109 2.96 -16.70 -1.87
C ILE A 109 1.86 -16.02 -2.68
N PRO A 110 0.60 -16.02 -2.18
CA PRO A 110 -0.51 -15.38 -2.86
C PRO A 110 -0.44 -13.86 -2.72
N LEU A 111 -0.84 -13.14 -3.77
CA LEU A 111 -0.89 -11.68 -3.79
C LEU A 111 -1.80 -11.10 -2.70
N SER A 112 -2.83 -11.85 -2.33
CA SER A 112 -3.77 -11.52 -1.24
C SER A 112 -3.12 -11.40 0.14
N LEU A 113 -1.95 -12.02 0.35
CA LEU A 113 -1.17 -11.85 1.58
C LEU A 113 -0.69 -10.39 1.71
N TYR A 114 -0.14 -9.84 0.63
CA TYR A 114 0.34 -8.46 0.61
C TYR A 114 -0.81 -7.45 0.72
N GLU A 115 -1.95 -7.73 0.08
CA GLU A 115 -3.16 -6.91 0.22
C GLU A 115 -3.68 -6.90 1.66
N ARG A 116 -3.62 -8.05 2.36
CA ARG A 116 -3.97 -8.14 3.79
C ARG A 116 -3.05 -7.27 4.65
N ASP A 117 -1.75 -7.30 4.40
CA ASP A 117 -0.79 -6.48 5.15
C ASP A 117 -1.02 -4.98 4.93
N VAL A 118 -1.28 -4.57 3.68
CA VAL A 118 -1.66 -3.19 3.34
C VAL A 118 -2.95 -2.80 4.06
N ASN A 119 -3.96 -3.66 4.08
CA ASN A 119 -5.22 -3.44 4.81
C ASN A 119 -5.02 -3.26 6.32
N GLN A 120 -4.18 -4.09 6.93
CA GLN A 120 -3.88 -4.00 8.36
C GLN A 120 -3.15 -2.69 8.69
N ALA A 121 -2.17 -2.29 7.87
CA ALA A 121 -1.43 -1.06 8.04
C ALA A 121 -2.30 0.18 7.80
N ARG A 122 -3.16 0.17 6.78
CA ARG A 122 -4.19 1.20 6.55
C ARG A 122 -5.11 1.36 7.76
N SER A 123 -5.56 0.25 8.34
CA SER A 123 -6.41 0.29 9.54
C SER A 123 -5.69 0.92 10.74
N ALA A 124 -4.37 0.71 10.87
CA ALA A 124 -3.57 1.35 11.91
C ALA A 124 -3.48 2.87 11.71
N VAL A 125 -3.28 3.34 10.48
CA VAL A 125 -3.32 4.77 10.13
C VAL A 125 -4.68 5.38 10.47
N THR A 126 -5.78 4.73 10.08
CA THR A 126 -7.13 5.21 10.40
C THR A 126 -7.37 5.29 11.90
N ARG A 127 -6.99 4.27 12.67
CA ARG A 127 -7.09 4.32 14.14
C ARG A 127 -6.31 5.49 14.73
N GLN A 128 -5.10 5.75 14.24
CA GLN A 128 -4.29 6.86 14.72
C GLN A 128 -4.94 8.21 14.40
N CYS A 129 -5.52 8.37 13.21
CA CYS A 129 -6.19 9.62 12.83
C CYS A 129 -7.57 9.84 13.47
N SER A 130 -8.22 8.78 13.94
CA SER A 130 -9.50 8.88 14.67
C SER A 130 -9.32 8.97 16.19
N SER A 131 -8.10 8.79 16.70
CA SER A 131 -7.82 8.85 18.14
C SER A 131 -7.59 10.31 18.60
N PRO A 132 -8.33 10.78 19.64
CA PRO A 132 -8.33 12.18 20.08
C PRO A 132 -7.12 12.60 20.90
#